data_AF-A0A7V5YI95-F1
#
_entry.id   AF-A0A7V5YI95-F1
#
_cell.length_a   1.000
_cell.length_b   1.000
_cell.length_c   1.000
_cell.angle_alpha   90.00
_cell.angle_beta   90.00
_cell.angle_gamma   90.00
#
_symmetry.space_group_name_H-M   'P 1'
#
loop_
_entity.id
_entity.type
_entity.pdbx_description
1 polymer ?
#
loop_
_entity_poly.entity_id
_entity_poly.type
_entity_poly.pdbx_seq_one_letter_code
_entity_poly.pdbx_strand_id
1 'polypeptide(L)'
;MSWSTTLKNRQQIRARIDAGEQIAVMFSDIREFTSYTAREGDRAAYELSHIHETILREQIEERDGIVVKTMGDGIMAAFAELSPAVHSAIEIQRAIRQRNAEHPRELIDIGIGLASGTPIMTEADLIGHSVNLSQRVSSLAKGGQILTTKEFAQETLPEKECHYIALGKRELKGLGALHLYEVTWMSEVARLTDRDDNLTLILTDRGTIVAELSKEMHAQIDNAISHLEHGSTDGRLSSLLQRGIARFTRTMIDKSLNAAGIAREQSVDAIDLSIDRDQVVMHAGRKPIRLNGVDIAEAAAFREKMIEMKKKLHGKHAD
;
A
#
# COMPACT_ATOMS: atom_id res chain seq x y z
N MET A 1 -3.54 27.63 -8.09
CA MET A 1 -2.18 27.78 -8.67
C MET A 1 -2.22 28.67 -9.91
N SER A 2 -1.16 29.42 -10.23
CA SER A 2 -1.09 30.23 -11.46
C SER A 2 -0.80 29.33 -12.67
N TRP A 3 -1.41 29.61 -13.83
CA TRP A 3 -1.14 28.95 -15.12
C TRP A 3 0.36 28.87 -15.45
N SER A 4 1.15 29.82 -14.93
CA SER A 4 2.61 29.84 -15.05
C SER A 4 3.32 28.63 -14.39
N THR A 5 2.82 28.13 -13.26
CA THR A 5 3.47 27.04 -12.51
C THR A 5 3.22 25.70 -13.19
N THR A 6 1.98 25.41 -13.59
CA THR A 6 1.65 24.18 -14.33
C THR A 6 2.43 24.08 -15.64
N LEU A 7 2.56 25.21 -16.38
CA LEU A 7 3.34 25.25 -17.61
C LEU A 7 4.82 25.00 -17.35
N LYS A 8 5.39 25.58 -16.28
CA LYS A 8 6.78 25.35 -15.85
C LYS A 8 7.02 23.88 -15.52
N ASN A 9 6.15 23.25 -14.74
CA ASN A 9 6.29 21.84 -14.36
C ASN A 9 6.18 20.94 -15.59
N ARG A 10 5.26 21.25 -16.51
CA ARG A 10 5.13 20.55 -17.80
C ARG A 10 6.40 20.66 -18.64
N GLN A 11 7.02 21.85 -18.72
CA GLN A 11 8.28 22.07 -19.43
C GLN A 11 9.45 21.32 -18.78
N GLN A 12 9.52 21.28 -17.45
CA GLN A 12 10.54 20.53 -16.73
C GLN A 12 10.43 19.02 -17.00
N ILE A 13 9.22 18.47 -16.93
CA ILE A 13 8.95 17.06 -17.28
C ILE A 13 9.37 16.77 -18.72
N ARG A 14 9.01 17.67 -19.65
CA ARG A 14 9.40 17.55 -21.06
C ARG A 14 10.92 17.52 -21.25
N ALA A 15 11.63 18.44 -20.62
CA ALA A 15 13.08 18.55 -20.72
C ALA A 15 13.80 17.27 -20.24
N ARG A 16 13.33 16.67 -19.14
CA ARG A 16 13.84 15.39 -18.65
C ARG A 16 13.63 14.24 -19.62
N ILE A 17 12.41 14.13 -20.14
CA ILE A 17 12.07 13.12 -21.16
C ILE A 17 12.97 13.27 -22.40
N ASP A 18 13.15 14.50 -22.90
CA ASP A 18 13.98 14.77 -24.07
C ASP A 18 15.48 14.51 -23.79
N ALA A 19 15.92 14.61 -22.53
CA ALA A 19 17.25 14.22 -22.08
C ALA A 19 17.42 12.70 -21.82
N GLY A 20 16.36 11.91 -21.97
CA GLY A 20 16.37 10.47 -21.68
C GLY A 20 16.37 10.14 -20.19
N GLU A 21 16.01 11.09 -19.34
CA GLU A 21 15.92 10.92 -17.89
C GLU A 21 14.54 10.37 -17.50
N GLN A 22 14.52 9.54 -16.45
CA GLN A 22 13.27 9.00 -15.95
C GLN A 22 12.44 10.08 -15.25
N ILE A 23 11.13 9.98 -15.45
CA ILE A 23 10.10 10.71 -14.70
C ILE A 23 9.22 9.72 -13.95
N ALA A 24 8.46 10.20 -12.97
CA ALA A 24 7.44 9.41 -12.30
C ALA A 24 6.07 9.60 -12.96
N VAL A 25 5.34 8.51 -13.14
CA VAL A 25 3.94 8.48 -13.59
C VAL A 25 3.08 7.89 -12.47
N MET A 26 2.01 8.59 -12.12
CA MET A 26 1.05 8.20 -11.10
C MET A 26 -0.32 7.95 -11.74
N PHE A 27 -0.97 6.86 -11.34
CA PHE A 27 -2.39 6.62 -11.58
C PHE A 27 -3.12 6.42 -10.26
N SER A 28 -4.28 7.05 -10.11
CA SER A 28 -5.21 6.80 -9.00
C SER A 28 -6.61 6.60 -9.55
N ASP A 29 -7.39 5.76 -8.87
CA ASP A 29 -8.76 5.44 -9.26
C ASP A 29 -9.63 5.10 -8.03
N ILE A 30 -10.92 5.42 -8.10
CA ILE A 30 -11.85 5.17 -7.00
C ILE A 30 -12.25 3.69 -7.00
N ARG A 31 -12.18 3.06 -5.83
CA ARG A 31 -12.59 1.67 -5.66
C ARG A 31 -14.11 1.56 -5.59
N GLU A 32 -14.63 0.55 -6.28
CA GLU A 32 -16.07 0.28 -6.37
C GLU A 32 -16.90 1.44 -6.96
N PHE A 33 -16.30 2.34 -7.74
CA PHE A 33 -16.99 3.51 -8.29
C PHE A 33 -18.18 3.15 -9.19
N THR A 34 -18.05 2.11 -10.02
CA THR A 34 -19.17 1.60 -10.83
C THR A 34 -20.31 1.10 -9.95
N SER A 35 -19.99 0.36 -8.88
CA SER A 35 -20.95 -0.14 -7.90
C SER A 35 -21.64 1.02 -7.15
N TYR A 36 -20.88 2.06 -6.80
CA TYR A 36 -21.40 3.30 -6.20
C TYR A 36 -22.36 4.02 -7.16
N THR A 37 -21.96 4.20 -8.41
CA THR A 37 -22.78 4.86 -9.45
C THR A 37 -24.11 4.14 -9.65
N ALA A 38 -24.11 2.82 -9.71
CA ALA A 38 -25.32 2.03 -9.85
C ALA A 38 -26.27 2.16 -8.64
N ARG A 39 -25.75 2.42 -7.45
CA ARG A 39 -26.51 2.51 -6.19
C ARG A 39 -27.02 3.93 -5.90
N GLU A 40 -26.17 4.93 -6.08
CA GLU A 40 -26.44 6.33 -5.70
C GLU A 40 -26.85 7.22 -6.90
N GLY A 41 -26.62 6.74 -8.12
CA GLY A 41 -26.95 7.45 -9.37
C GLY A 41 -25.86 8.39 -9.90
N ASP A 42 -26.00 8.78 -11.16
CA ASP A 42 -24.97 9.51 -11.93
C ASP A 42 -24.60 10.86 -11.31
N ARG A 43 -25.56 11.57 -10.69
CA ARG A 43 -25.31 12.87 -10.06
C ARG A 43 -24.38 12.73 -8.86
N ALA A 44 -24.67 11.78 -7.97
CA ALA A 44 -23.83 11.50 -6.80
C ALA A 44 -22.45 11.00 -7.22
N ALA A 45 -22.38 10.14 -8.25
CA ALA A 45 -21.11 9.69 -8.81
C ALA A 45 -20.26 10.83 -9.36
N TYR A 46 -20.86 11.76 -10.10
CA TYR A 46 -20.19 12.95 -10.60
C TYR A 46 -19.65 13.83 -9.46
N GLU A 47 -20.45 14.08 -8.43
CA GLU A 47 -20.05 14.87 -7.26
C GLU A 47 -18.89 14.21 -6.50
N LEU A 48 -18.96 12.89 -6.28
CA LEU A 48 -17.89 12.13 -5.64
C LEU A 48 -16.59 12.18 -6.45
N SER A 49 -16.68 11.99 -7.77
CA SER A 49 -15.53 12.08 -8.68
C SER A 49 -14.92 13.47 -8.71
N HIS A 50 -15.74 14.53 -8.61
CA HIS A 50 -15.25 15.91 -8.58
C HIS A 50 -14.53 16.25 -7.27
N ILE A 51 -15.04 15.76 -6.13
CA ILE A 51 -14.37 15.88 -4.82
C ILE A 51 -13.01 15.16 -4.87
N HIS A 52 -13.01 13.92 -5.37
CA HIS A 52 -11.79 13.14 -5.58
C HIS A 52 -10.77 13.90 -6.44
N GLU A 53 -11.19 14.37 -7.62
CA GLU A 53 -10.31 15.12 -8.52
C GLU A 53 -9.73 16.37 -7.85
N THR A 54 -10.55 17.11 -7.10
CA THR A 54 -10.13 18.33 -6.40
C THR A 54 -9.02 18.05 -5.40
N ILE A 55 -9.21 17.04 -4.54
CA ILE A 55 -8.22 16.63 -3.53
C ILE A 55 -6.93 16.18 -4.22
N LEU A 56 -7.01 15.32 -5.22
CA LEU A 56 -5.82 14.80 -5.89
C LEU A 56 -5.05 15.89 -6.61
N ARG A 57 -5.75 16.77 -7.33
CA ARG A 57 -5.13 17.88 -8.05
C ARG A 57 -4.35 18.80 -7.12
N GLU A 58 -4.93 19.15 -5.97
CA GLU A 58 -4.26 19.99 -4.96
C GLU A 58 -2.93 19.36 -4.52
N GLN A 59 -2.96 18.10 -4.10
CA GLN A 59 -1.77 17.40 -3.59
C GLN A 59 -0.74 17.05 -4.67
N ILE A 60 -1.16 16.88 -5.93
CA ILE A 60 -0.25 16.72 -7.08
C ILE A 60 0.47 18.02 -7.35
N GLU A 61 -0.28 19.12 -7.43
CA GLU A 61 0.25 20.44 -7.77
C GLU A 61 1.17 20.98 -6.66
N GLU A 62 0.85 20.76 -5.37
CA GLU A 62 1.70 21.13 -4.23
C GLU A 62 3.08 20.47 -4.23
N ARG A 63 3.22 19.35 -4.95
CA ARG A 63 4.48 18.58 -5.08
C ARG A 63 5.09 18.68 -6.47
N ASP A 64 4.87 19.80 -7.15
CA ASP A 64 5.39 20.12 -8.48
C ASP A 64 4.99 19.11 -9.58
N GLY A 65 3.94 18.33 -9.35
CA GLY A 65 3.35 17.46 -10.34
C GLY A 65 2.46 18.20 -11.32
N ILE A 66 2.05 17.48 -12.37
CA ILE A 66 0.97 17.90 -13.26
C ILE A 66 -0.10 16.81 -13.35
N VAL A 67 -1.36 17.21 -13.37
CA VAL A 67 -2.43 16.33 -13.85
C VAL A 67 -2.33 16.30 -15.37
N VAL A 68 -2.01 15.14 -15.94
CA VAL A 68 -1.93 14.94 -17.39
C VAL A 68 -3.34 14.88 -17.96
N LYS A 69 -4.21 14.05 -17.37
CA LYS A 69 -5.62 13.90 -17.75
C LYS A 69 -6.44 13.20 -16.67
N THR A 70 -7.76 13.34 -16.75
CA THR A 70 -8.76 12.57 -15.99
C THR A 70 -9.45 11.56 -16.92
N MET A 71 -9.89 10.44 -16.37
CA MET A 71 -10.50 9.32 -17.10
C MET A 71 -11.68 8.76 -16.30
N GLY A 72 -12.77 9.54 -16.21
CA GLY A 72 -13.87 9.23 -15.29
C GLY A 72 -13.45 9.54 -13.86
N ASP A 73 -13.47 8.53 -13.00
CA ASP A 73 -12.98 8.56 -11.62
C ASP A 73 -11.46 8.42 -11.50
N GLY A 74 -10.78 8.03 -12.58
CA GLY A 74 -9.33 7.89 -12.63
C GLY A 74 -8.60 9.20 -12.93
N ILE A 75 -7.40 9.37 -12.37
CA ILE A 75 -6.47 10.45 -12.72
C ILE A 75 -5.14 9.88 -13.18
N MET A 76 -4.52 10.57 -14.13
CA MET A 76 -3.13 10.36 -14.52
C MET A 76 -2.33 11.62 -14.23
N ALA A 77 -1.24 11.46 -13.48
CA ALA A 77 -0.33 12.53 -13.13
C ALA A 77 1.13 12.17 -13.44
N ALA A 78 1.96 13.20 -13.55
CA ALA A 78 3.38 13.04 -13.80
C ALA A 78 4.21 14.02 -12.98
N PHE A 79 5.40 13.59 -12.60
CA PHE A 79 6.36 14.37 -11.81
C PHE A 79 7.73 14.26 -12.45
N ALA A 80 8.48 15.36 -12.48
CA ALA A 80 9.83 15.37 -13.03
C ALA A 80 10.76 14.42 -12.25
N GLU A 81 10.63 14.40 -10.92
CA GLU A 81 11.39 13.56 -10.00
C GLU A 81 10.50 12.50 -9.35
N LEU A 82 11.11 11.41 -8.86
CA LEU A 82 10.37 10.29 -8.29
C LEU A 82 9.89 10.55 -6.85
N SER A 83 10.73 11.12 -5.98
CA SER A 83 10.36 11.37 -4.57
C SER A 83 9.12 12.27 -4.41
N PRO A 84 8.95 13.38 -5.15
CA PRO A 84 7.73 14.19 -5.07
C PRO A 84 6.44 13.42 -5.37
N ALA A 85 6.50 12.43 -6.27
CA ALA A 85 5.35 11.56 -6.57
C ALA A 85 4.98 10.68 -5.37
N VAL A 86 5.96 10.20 -4.61
CA VAL A 86 5.73 9.45 -3.37
C VAL A 86 5.07 10.34 -2.33
N HIS A 87 5.65 11.50 -2.03
CA HIS A 87 5.06 12.42 -1.04
C HIS A 87 3.66 12.87 -1.45
N SER A 88 3.42 13.14 -2.74
CA SER A 88 2.10 13.46 -3.24
C SER A 88 1.12 12.30 -3.02
N ALA A 89 1.50 11.05 -3.32
CA ALA A 89 0.66 9.88 -3.06
C ALA A 89 0.28 9.74 -1.58
N ILE A 90 1.26 9.99 -0.70
CA ILE A 90 1.06 9.96 0.76
C ILE A 90 0.08 11.04 1.22
N GLU A 91 0.27 12.28 0.78
CA GLU A 91 -0.61 13.39 1.15
C GLU A 91 -2.01 13.24 0.56
N ILE A 92 -2.15 12.68 -0.65
CA ILE A 92 -3.44 12.30 -1.23
C ILE A 92 -4.17 11.32 -0.29
N GLN A 93 -3.50 10.25 0.15
CA GLN A 93 -4.11 9.27 1.04
C GLN A 93 -4.47 9.87 2.41
N ARG A 94 -3.65 10.79 2.94
CA ARG A 94 -3.93 11.54 4.17
C ARG A 94 -5.13 12.46 4.03
N ALA A 95 -5.21 13.22 2.95
CA ALA A 95 -6.30 14.15 2.66
C ALA A 95 -7.64 13.41 2.47
N ILE A 96 -7.64 12.32 1.71
CA ILE A 96 -8.83 11.46 1.56
C ILE A 96 -9.25 10.88 2.91
N ARG A 97 -8.30 10.43 3.73
CA ARG A 97 -8.60 9.92 5.08
C ARG A 97 -9.22 10.99 5.97
N GLN A 98 -8.68 12.21 5.96
CA GLN A 98 -9.24 13.33 6.73
C GLN A 98 -10.66 13.63 6.29
N ARG A 99 -10.88 13.79 4.98
CA ARG A 99 -12.20 14.04 4.41
C ARG A 99 -13.19 12.94 4.76
N ASN A 100 -12.79 11.67 4.71
CA ASN A 100 -13.65 10.56 5.09
C ASN A 100 -14.05 10.57 6.57
N ALA A 101 -13.17 11.08 7.45
CA ALA A 101 -13.51 11.26 8.87
C ALA A 101 -14.56 12.35 9.08
N GLU A 102 -14.58 13.37 8.23
CA GLU A 102 -15.57 14.46 8.24
C GLU A 102 -16.88 14.07 7.53
N HIS A 103 -16.81 13.13 6.57
CA HIS A 103 -17.94 12.69 5.73
C HIS A 103 -18.15 11.16 5.75
N PRO A 104 -18.59 10.57 6.88
CA PRO A 104 -18.64 9.11 7.07
C PRO A 104 -19.66 8.38 6.18
N ARG A 105 -20.59 9.09 5.53
CA ARG A 105 -21.63 8.50 4.67
C ARG A 105 -21.24 8.42 3.19
N GLU A 106 -20.15 9.06 2.79
CA GLU A 106 -19.76 9.22 1.38
C GLU A 106 -18.29 8.80 1.16
N LEU A 107 -17.82 7.75 1.82
CA LEU A 107 -16.40 7.38 1.83
C LEU A 107 -15.80 7.27 0.42
N ILE A 108 -14.66 7.93 0.22
CA ILE A 108 -13.83 7.77 -0.98
C ILE A 108 -12.70 6.83 -0.63
N ASP A 109 -12.56 5.75 -1.40
CA ASP A 109 -11.47 4.80 -1.22
C ASP A 109 -10.72 4.67 -2.54
N ILE A 110 -9.40 4.89 -2.52
CA ILE A 110 -8.58 4.98 -3.73
C ILE A 110 -7.33 4.14 -3.61
N GLY A 111 -6.89 3.55 -4.72
CA GLY A 111 -5.56 2.95 -4.79
C GLY A 111 -4.69 3.71 -5.80
N ILE A 112 -3.42 3.87 -5.43
CA ILE A 112 -2.45 4.64 -6.20
C ILE A 112 -1.38 3.68 -6.73
N GLY A 113 -1.02 3.84 -8.00
CA GLY A 113 0.10 3.16 -8.63
C GLY A 113 1.15 4.15 -9.11
N LEU A 114 2.42 3.81 -8.89
CA LEU A 114 3.59 4.57 -9.30
C LEU A 114 4.48 3.69 -10.19
N ALA A 115 5.03 4.29 -11.23
CA ALA A 115 6.13 3.69 -12.00
C ALA A 115 7.01 4.79 -12.59
N SER A 116 8.28 4.46 -12.82
CA SER A 116 9.26 5.38 -13.42
C SER A 116 9.58 4.96 -14.86
N GLY A 117 10.05 5.92 -15.65
CA GLY A 117 10.59 5.65 -16.98
C GLY A 117 10.58 6.88 -17.89
N THR A 118 10.83 6.65 -19.17
CA THR A 118 10.97 7.69 -20.21
C THR A 118 9.83 7.59 -21.23
N PRO A 119 8.58 7.98 -20.89
CA PRO A 119 7.47 7.95 -21.84
C PRO A 119 7.64 9.06 -22.90
N ILE A 120 6.93 8.94 -24.01
CA ILE A 120 6.83 10.00 -25.01
C ILE A 120 5.79 11.00 -24.53
N MET A 121 6.15 12.27 -24.47
CA MET A 121 5.22 13.36 -24.20
C MET A 121 4.66 13.94 -25.50
N THR A 122 3.36 14.16 -25.54
CA THR A 122 2.68 14.90 -26.60
C THR A 122 2.15 16.23 -26.06
N GLU A 123 1.48 17.02 -26.90
CA GLU A 123 0.84 18.25 -26.45
C GLU A 123 -0.24 18.02 -25.39
N ALA A 124 -0.86 16.84 -25.37
CA ALA A 124 -2.01 16.55 -24.50
C ALA A 124 -1.83 15.31 -23.60
N ASP A 125 -0.81 14.47 -23.80
CA ASP A 125 -0.74 13.15 -23.15
C ASP A 125 0.70 12.65 -22.92
N LEU A 126 0.83 11.55 -22.17
CA LEU A 126 2.04 10.73 -22.11
C LEU A 126 1.72 9.31 -22.61
N ILE A 127 2.60 8.76 -23.45
CA ILE A 127 2.43 7.43 -24.04
C ILE A 127 3.73 6.65 -23.86
N GLY A 128 3.64 5.44 -23.32
CA GLY A 128 4.81 4.59 -23.19
C GLY A 128 4.64 3.43 -22.21
N HIS A 129 5.71 2.64 -22.06
CA HIS A 129 5.73 1.49 -21.17
C HIS A 129 5.48 1.88 -19.71
N SER A 130 6.13 2.94 -19.20
CA SER A 130 5.94 3.41 -17.81
C SER A 130 4.51 3.86 -17.51
N VAL A 131 3.82 4.45 -18.50
CA VAL A 131 2.40 4.82 -18.38
C VAL A 131 1.53 3.58 -18.20
N ASN A 132 1.69 2.59 -19.09
CA ASN A 132 0.96 1.32 -19.00
C ASN A 132 1.28 0.58 -17.70
N LEU A 133 2.54 0.59 -17.28
CA LEU A 133 2.99 -0.05 -16.05
C LEU A 133 2.35 0.60 -14.82
N SER A 134 2.42 1.93 -14.69
CA SER A 134 1.80 2.66 -13.59
C SER A 134 0.29 2.41 -13.51
N GLN A 135 -0.41 2.42 -14.66
CA GLN A 135 -1.84 2.08 -14.71
C GLN A 135 -2.12 0.65 -14.20
N ARG A 136 -1.30 -0.34 -14.58
CA ARG A 136 -1.48 -1.73 -14.13
C ARG A 136 -1.15 -1.90 -12.66
N VAL A 137 -0.12 -1.22 -12.17
CA VAL A 137 0.22 -1.18 -10.74
C VAL A 137 -0.93 -0.58 -9.94
N SER A 138 -1.49 0.55 -10.39
CA SER A 138 -2.66 1.19 -9.77
C SER A 138 -3.86 0.25 -9.77
N SER A 139 -4.12 -0.48 -10.85
CA SER A 139 -5.25 -1.42 -10.91
C SER A 139 -5.16 -2.58 -9.91
N LEU A 140 -3.95 -2.90 -9.43
CA LEU A 140 -3.78 -3.89 -8.35
C LEU A 140 -3.98 -3.26 -6.97
N ALA A 141 -3.57 -2.01 -6.79
CA ALA A 141 -3.61 -1.31 -5.50
C ALA A 141 -5.02 -1.32 -4.90
N LYS A 142 -5.18 -1.72 -3.64
CA LYS A 142 -6.48 -1.59 -2.98
C LYS A 142 -6.71 -0.17 -2.51
N GLY A 143 -7.91 0.06 -2.02
CA GLY A 143 -8.25 1.25 -1.28
C GLY A 143 -7.26 1.54 -0.15
N GLY A 144 -6.74 2.75 -0.11
CA GLY A 144 -5.75 3.18 0.86
C GLY A 144 -4.31 2.81 0.56
N GLN A 145 -4.05 2.03 -0.49
CA GLN A 145 -2.71 1.54 -0.82
C GLN A 145 -2.02 2.41 -1.87
N ILE A 146 -0.70 2.47 -1.75
CA ILE A 146 0.20 3.05 -2.73
C ILE A 146 1.14 1.94 -3.16
N LEU A 147 1.05 1.54 -4.43
CA LEU A 147 1.93 0.53 -4.99
C LEU A 147 2.94 1.14 -5.94
N THR A 148 4.11 0.54 -6.01
CA THR A 148 5.16 0.91 -6.94
C THR A 148 5.94 -0.29 -7.45
N THR A 149 6.73 -0.09 -8.50
CA THR A 149 7.63 -1.12 -9.04
C THR A 149 8.89 -1.22 -8.19
N LYS A 150 9.63 -2.32 -8.35
CA LYS A 150 10.94 -2.50 -7.70
C LYS A 150 11.92 -1.38 -8.07
N GLU A 151 11.99 -1.04 -9.35
CA GLU A 151 12.94 -0.05 -9.89
C GLU A 151 12.68 1.31 -9.24
N PHE A 152 11.41 1.72 -9.18
CA PHE A 152 11.01 2.96 -8.53
C PHE A 152 11.39 2.95 -7.04
N ALA A 153 11.04 1.90 -6.30
CA ALA A 153 11.35 1.78 -4.87
C ALA A 153 12.86 1.80 -4.55
N GLN A 154 13.70 1.33 -5.48
CA GLN A 154 15.16 1.36 -5.31
C GLN A 154 15.75 2.76 -5.52
N GLU A 155 15.11 3.60 -6.34
CA GLU A 155 15.55 4.97 -6.62
C GLU A 155 14.99 5.98 -5.61
N THR A 156 13.81 5.70 -5.03
CA THR A 156 13.23 6.49 -3.93
C THR A 156 13.54 5.83 -2.60
N LEU A 157 14.72 6.13 -2.03
CA LEU A 157 15.11 5.62 -0.71
C LEU A 157 14.08 6.03 0.36
N PRO A 158 13.87 5.20 1.41
CA PRO A 158 12.96 5.53 2.49
C PRO A 158 13.38 6.84 3.17
N GLU A 159 12.53 7.86 3.11
CA GLU A 159 12.62 9.00 4.01
C GLU A 159 11.91 8.66 5.33
N LYS A 160 12.06 9.50 6.37
CA LYS A 160 11.45 9.27 7.70
C LYS A 160 9.93 9.06 7.68
N GLU A 161 9.26 9.38 6.58
CA GLU A 161 7.81 9.40 6.43
C GLU A 161 7.22 8.15 5.75
N CYS A 162 8.03 7.23 5.20
CA CYS A 162 7.53 6.02 4.56
C CYS A 162 8.48 4.81 4.60
N HIS A 163 7.92 3.60 4.54
CA HIS A 163 8.67 2.37 4.31
C HIS A 163 8.19 1.67 3.04
N TYR A 164 9.06 0.85 2.44
CA TYR A 164 8.74 0.04 1.28
C TYR A 164 8.65 -1.43 1.67
N ILE A 165 7.47 -2.03 1.51
CA ILE A 165 7.25 -3.44 1.79
C ILE A 165 7.24 -4.21 0.48
N ALA A 166 8.16 -5.17 0.35
CA ALA A 166 8.20 -6.04 -0.82
C ALA A 166 6.97 -6.94 -0.84
N LEU A 167 6.21 -6.92 -1.94
CA LEU A 167 5.03 -7.76 -2.12
C LEU A 167 5.35 -9.06 -2.89
N GLY A 168 6.56 -9.18 -3.44
CA GLY A 168 6.95 -10.25 -4.35
C GLY A 168 6.43 -10.03 -5.77
N LYS A 169 6.52 -11.06 -6.61
CA LYS A 169 6.08 -11.00 -8.02
C LYS A 169 4.56 -10.98 -8.15
N ARG A 170 4.04 -10.17 -9.07
CA ARG A 170 2.62 -10.10 -9.44
C ARG A 170 2.46 -10.08 -10.94
N GLU A 171 1.51 -10.85 -11.43
CA GLU A 171 1.13 -10.86 -12.84
C GLU A 171 0.40 -9.57 -13.19
N LEU A 172 0.95 -8.82 -14.13
CA LEU A 172 0.37 -7.61 -14.68
C LEU A 172 -0.12 -7.91 -16.10
N LYS A 173 -1.40 -7.69 -16.35
CA LYS A 173 -2.02 -7.98 -17.66
C LYS A 173 -1.26 -7.29 -18.80
N GLY A 174 -0.65 -8.09 -19.66
CA GLY A 174 0.12 -7.65 -20.83
C GLY A 174 1.57 -7.23 -20.54
N LEU A 175 2.03 -7.31 -19.29
CA LEU A 175 3.39 -6.94 -18.86
C LEU A 175 4.14 -8.10 -18.15
N GLY A 176 3.43 -9.17 -17.78
CA GLY A 176 4.00 -10.34 -17.12
C GLY A 176 4.23 -10.14 -15.61
N ALA A 177 4.99 -11.04 -15.00
CA ALA A 177 5.28 -11.03 -13.57
C ALA A 177 6.37 -10.00 -13.20
N LEU A 178 6.02 -8.99 -12.38
CA LEU A 178 6.97 -8.01 -11.85
C LEU A 178 6.93 -7.95 -10.32
N HIS A 179 8.06 -7.61 -9.70
CA HIS A 179 8.09 -7.37 -8.25
C HIS A 179 7.47 -6.01 -7.94
N LEU A 180 6.50 -6.02 -7.03
CA LEU A 180 5.86 -4.80 -6.54
C LEU A 180 6.23 -4.52 -5.10
N TYR A 181 6.18 -3.24 -4.75
CA TYR A 181 6.36 -2.74 -3.40
C TYR A 181 5.16 -1.92 -3.01
N GLU A 182 4.79 -2.00 -1.73
CA GLU A 182 3.83 -1.10 -1.11
C GLU A 182 4.59 0.02 -0.40
N VAL A 183 4.17 1.26 -0.63
CA VAL A 183 4.65 2.42 0.13
C VAL A 183 3.75 2.58 1.34
N THR A 184 4.28 2.28 2.52
CA THR A 184 3.57 2.53 3.79
C THR A 184 3.76 3.98 4.18
N TRP A 185 2.66 4.64 4.49
CA TRP A 185 2.61 6.09 4.72
C TRP A 185 1.99 6.46 6.07
N MET A 186 1.58 5.43 6.80
CA MET A 186 0.93 5.51 8.09
C MET A 186 1.98 5.54 9.19
N SER A 187 1.65 6.25 10.27
CA SER A 187 2.57 6.34 11.41
C SER A 187 2.53 5.06 12.23
N GLU A 188 3.70 4.61 12.67
CA GLU A 188 3.81 3.55 13.66
C GLU A 188 3.27 4.04 15.01
N VAL A 189 2.26 3.34 15.52
CA VAL A 189 1.72 3.53 16.87
C VAL A 189 2.41 2.60 17.86
N ALA A 190 2.70 1.39 17.43
CA ALA A 190 3.42 0.39 18.22
C ALA A 190 4.13 -0.59 17.30
N ARG A 191 5.23 -1.16 17.79
CA ARG A 191 6.00 -2.20 17.11
C ARG A 191 6.22 -3.36 18.06
N LEU A 192 6.22 -4.56 17.50
CA LEU A 192 6.52 -5.79 18.20
C LEU A 192 7.41 -6.66 17.31
N THR A 193 8.67 -6.83 17.70
CA THR A 193 9.66 -7.58 16.93
C THR A 193 10.04 -8.86 17.69
N ASP A 194 10.37 -9.94 16.97
CA ASP A 194 11.03 -11.08 17.60
C ASP A 194 12.54 -10.82 17.81
N ARG A 195 13.17 -11.57 18.72
CA ARG A 195 14.57 -11.39 19.11
C ARG A 195 15.59 -11.53 17.97
N ASP A 196 15.18 -12.19 16.89
CA ASP A 196 16.03 -12.46 15.74
C ASP A 196 15.74 -11.49 14.57
N ASP A 197 14.93 -10.44 14.78
CA ASP A 197 14.48 -9.46 13.78
C ASP A 197 13.86 -10.09 12.51
N ASN A 198 13.33 -11.30 12.62
CA ASN A 198 12.77 -12.07 11.53
C ASN A 198 11.31 -11.72 11.24
N LEU A 199 10.57 -11.29 12.26
CA LEU A 199 9.18 -10.86 12.15
C LEU A 199 8.95 -9.61 13.00
N THR A 200 8.47 -8.55 12.34
CA THR A 200 8.04 -7.31 12.98
C THR A 200 6.55 -7.11 12.73
N LEU A 201 5.76 -6.93 13.78
CA LEU A 201 4.38 -6.44 13.69
C LEU A 201 4.36 -4.95 13.98
N ILE A 202 3.69 -4.18 13.12
CA ILE A 202 3.57 -2.73 13.22
C ILE A 202 2.09 -2.41 13.29
N LEU A 203 1.65 -1.85 14.42
CA LEU A 203 0.33 -1.24 14.55
C LEU A 203 0.40 0.18 14.00
N THR A 204 -0.44 0.49 13.03
CA THR A 204 -0.49 1.81 12.40
C THR A 204 -1.55 2.70 13.04
N ASP A 205 -1.44 4.00 12.82
CA ASP A 205 -2.41 5.00 13.26
C ASP A 205 -3.77 4.93 12.54
N ARG A 206 -3.88 4.10 11.49
CA ARG A 206 -5.13 3.77 10.80
C ARG A 206 -5.85 2.57 11.42
N GLY A 207 -5.28 2.01 12.49
CA GLY A 207 -5.81 0.80 13.11
C GLY A 207 -5.66 -0.40 12.22
N THR A 208 -4.53 -0.49 11.52
CA THR A 208 -4.13 -1.70 10.81
C THR A 208 -2.89 -2.29 11.44
N ILE A 209 -2.71 -3.61 11.31
CA ILE A 209 -1.48 -4.28 11.67
C ILE A 209 -0.81 -4.75 10.38
N VAL A 210 0.44 -4.31 10.22
CA VAL A 210 1.35 -4.68 9.15
C VAL A 210 2.34 -5.69 9.71
N ALA A 211 2.68 -6.73 8.94
CA ALA A 211 3.75 -7.66 9.30
C ALA A 211 4.89 -7.53 8.30
N GLU A 212 6.07 -7.17 8.78
CA GLU A 212 7.30 -7.13 8.03
C GLU A 212 8.16 -8.35 8.39
N LEU A 213 8.90 -8.86 7.41
CA LEU A 213 9.79 -10.01 7.59
C LEU A 213 11.20 -9.65 7.14
N SER A 214 12.22 -10.21 7.79
CA SER A 214 13.61 -10.07 7.35
C SER A 214 13.81 -10.60 5.93
N LYS A 215 14.90 -10.19 5.26
CA LYS A 215 15.25 -10.69 3.92
C LYS A 215 15.51 -12.20 3.96
N GLU A 216 16.14 -12.65 5.02
CA GLU A 216 16.42 -14.05 5.30
C GLU A 216 15.12 -14.85 5.46
N MET A 217 14.16 -14.32 6.20
CA MET A 217 12.85 -14.95 6.40
C MET A 217 12.03 -14.99 5.11
N HIS A 218 12.05 -13.92 4.30
CA HIS A 218 11.46 -13.92 2.96
C HIS A 218 12.02 -15.05 2.09
N ALA A 219 13.35 -15.18 2.03
CA ALA A 219 13.99 -16.24 1.25
C ALA A 219 13.63 -17.65 1.76
N GLN A 220 13.55 -17.84 3.08
CA GLN A 220 13.13 -19.12 3.66
C GLN A 220 11.67 -19.46 3.33
N ILE A 221 10.78 -18.47 3.33
CA ILE A 221 9.37 -18.65 2.98
C ILE A 221 9.20 -18.94 1.49
N ASP A 222 9.88 -18.21 0.61
CA ASP A 222 9.84 -18.46 -0.83
C ASP A 222 10.34 -19.87 -1.16
N ASN A 223 11.43 -20.31 -0.50
CA ASN A 223 11.92 -21.68 -0.62
C ASN A 223 10.89 -22.68 -0.09
N ALA A 224 10.29 -22.44 1.08
CA ALA A 224 9.29 -23.34 1.66
C ALA A 224 8.02 -23.44 0.80
N ILE A 225 7.54 -22.34 0.22
CA ILE A 225 6.41 -22.31 -0.72
C ILE A 225 6.76 -23.09 -1.98
N SER A 226 7.92 -22.84 -2.57
CA SER A 226 8.41 -23.58 -3.73
C SER A 226 8.52 -25.09 -3.47
N HIS A 227 9.02 -25.50 -2.30
CA HIS A 227 9.07 -26.90 -1.87
C HIS A 227 7.69 -27.52 -1.64
N LEU A 228 6.72 -26.75 -1.17
CA LEU A 228 5.33 -27.20 -1.02
C LEU A 228 4.62 -27.33 -2.38
N GLU A 229 4.97 -26.50 -3.35
CA GLU A 229 4.47 -26.57 -4.73
C GLU A 229 5.11 -27.72 -5.53
N HIS A 230 6.37 -28.07 -5.23
CA HIS A 230 7.16 -29.05 -6.00
C HIS A 230 7.48 -30.37 -5.26
N GLY A 231 6.97 -30.56 -4.05
CA GLY A 231 6.94 -31.85 -3.34
C GLY A 231 8.31 -32.52 -3.09
N SER A 232 8.98 -32.17 -1.99
CA SER A 232 9.89 -33.10 -1.30
C SER A 232 10.10 -32.69 0.16
N THR A 233 9.93 -33.65 1.08
CA THR A 233 10.14 -33.48 2.52
C THR A 233 11.52 -33.93 2.93
N ASP A 234 12.34 -33.03 3.47
CA ASP A 234 13.33 -33.45 4.48
C ASP A 234 13.78 -32.32 5.42
N GLY A 235 14.15 -32.68 6.66
CA GLY A 235 14.82 -31.79 7.62
C GLY A 235 14.08 -31.48 8.92
N ARG A 236 14.21 -32.37 9.92
CA ARG A 236 13.66 -32.23 11.28
C ARG A 236 14.61 -31.47 12.22
N LEU A 237 14.32 -30.17 12.48
CA LEU A 237 14.26 -29.52 13.82
C LEU A 237 14.01 -28.00 13.73
N SER A 238 14.24 -27.36 12.58
CA SER A 238 13.76 -25.99 12.25
C SER A 238 12.29 -25.92 11.82
N SER A 239 11.71 -27.09 11.52
CA SER A 239 10.41 -27.23 10.88
C SER A 239 9.21 -26.71 11.69
N LEU A 240 9.29 -26.52 13.02
CA LEU A 240 8.16 -26.04 13.83
C LEU A 240 8.07 -24.52 13.86
N LEU A 241 9.21 -23.81 13.96
CA LEU A 241 9.30 -22.36 13.79
C LEU A 241 8.96 -21.97 12.34
N GLN A 242 9.54 -22.69 11.37
CA GLN A 242 9.21 -22.54 9.95
C GLN A 242 7.74 -22.83 9.67
N ARG A 243 7.12 -23.85 10.28
CA ARG A 243 5.68 -24.13 10.11
C ARG A 243 4.78 -23.14 10.85
N GLY A 244 5.25 -22.45 11.90
CA GLY A 244 4.48 -21.43 12.62
C GLY A 244 4.46 -20.13 11.84
N ILE A 245 5.64 -19.64 11.47
CA ILE A 245 5.82 -18.42 10.66
C ILE A 245 5.33 -18.66 9.24
N ALA A 246 5.70 -19.73 8.55
CA ALA A 246 5.15 -19.99 7.21
C ALA A 246 3.65 -20.25 7.23
N ARG A 247 3.02 -20.66 8.34
CA ARG A 247 1.55 -20.79 8.44
C ARG A 247 0.90 -19.47 8.83
N PHE A 248 1.57 -18.61 9.59
CA PHE A 248 1.20 -17.22 9.83
C PHE A 248 1.27 -16.41 8.56
N THR A 249 2.44 -16.39 7.93
CA THR A 249 2.68 -15.79 6.64
C THR A 249 1.78 -16.43 5.61
N ARG A 250 1.59 -17.76 5.52
CA ARG A 250 0.58 -18.36 4.63
C ARG A 250 -0.87 -18.05 5.01
N THR A 251 -1.24 -17.75 6.25
CA THR A 251 -2.62 -17.35 6.57
C THR A 251 -2.84 -15.87 6.24
N MET A 252 -1.82 -15.03 6.46
CA MET A 252 -1.77 -13.64 6.02
C MET A 252 -1.74 -13.58 4.49
N ILE A 253 -0.80 -14.26 3.85
CA ILE A 253 -0.63 -14.50 2.41
C ILE A 253 -1.88 -15.17 1.83
N ASP A 254 -2.45 -16.26 2.33
CA ASP A 254 -3.66 -16.88 1.74
C ASP A 254 -4.89 -15.98 1.94
N LYS A 255 -5.03 -15.24 3.04
CA LYS A 255 -6.05 -14.19 3.14
C LYS A 255 -5.72 -12.94 2.31
N SER A 256 -4.46 -12.70 1.98
CA SER A 256 -3.97 -11.57 1.17
C SER A 256 -3.90 -11.90 -0.32
N LEU A 257 -3.78 -13.17 -0.70
CA LEU A 257 -3.65 -13.75 -2.02
C LEU A 257 -5.00 -14.31 -2.48
N ASN A 258 -5.69 -15.13 -1.69
CA ASN A 258 -6.96 -15.77 -2.11
C ASN A 258 -8.20 -14.89 -1.99
N ALA A 259 -8.05 -13.60 -1.63
CA ALA A 259 -9.14 -12.63 -1.64
C ALA A 259 -8.71 -11.29 -2.24
N ALA A 260 -7.92 -11.34 -3.34
CA ALA A 260 -7.51 -10.22 -4.22
C ALA A 260 -6.12 -9.58 -3.99
N GLY A 261 -5.07 -10.35 -3.74
CA GLY A 261 -3.72 -10.06 -4.27
C GLY A 261 -2.83 -8.92 -3.75
N ILE A 262 -2.88 -8.48 -2.48
CA ILE A 262 -1.86 -7.58 -1.87
C ILE A 262 -1.73 -7.89 -0.38
N ALA A 263 -0.51 -7.82 0.17
CA ALA A 263 -0.23 -7.87 1.61
C ALA A 263 -1.27 -7.04 2.35
N ARG A 264 -2.25 -7.71 2.97
CA ARG A 264 -3.31 -7.00 3.66
C ARG A 264 -2.75 -6.53 4.98
N GLU A 265 -2.55 -5.22 5.08
CA GLU A 265 -2.96 -4.47 6.26
C GLU A 265 -4.22 -5.15 6.85
N GLN A 266 -4.09 -5.76 8.01
CA GLN A 266 -5.24 -6.34 8.69
C GLN A 266 -5.83 -5.26 9.58
N SER A 267 -7.13 -5.01 9.48
CA SER A 267 -7.81 -4.19 10.49
C SER A 267 -7.48 -4.76 11.87
N VAL A 268 -7.13 -3.87 12.80
CA VAL A 268 -6.88 -4.20 14.20
C VAL A 268 -8.10 -4.91 14.79
N ASP A 269 -9.32 -4.63 14.30
CA ASP A 269 -10.55 -5.29 14.75
C ASP A 269 -10.60 -6.78 14.38
N ALA A 270 -9.92 -7.17 13.30
CA ALA A 270 -9.84 -8.55 12.86
C ALA A 270 -8.73 -9.36 13.57
N ILE A 271 -7.94 -8.72 14.43
CA ILE A 271 -6.81 -9.33 15.14
C ILE A 271 -6.99 -9.17 16.65
N ASP A 272 -6.81 -10.24 17.39
CA ASP A 272 -6.61 -10.17 18.84
C ASP A 272 -5.24 -10.72 19.24
N LEU A 273 -4.66 -10.16 20.29
CA LEU A 273 -3.40 -10.64 20.87
C LEU A 273 -3.67 -11.08 22.30
N SER A 274 -3.38 -12.35 22.58
CA SER A 274 -3.44 -12.92 23.92
C SER A 274 -2.06 -13.35 24.37
N ILE A 275 -1.75 -13.14 25.65
CA ILE A 275 -0.51 -13.56 26.28
C ILE A 275 -0.89 -14.61 27.33
N ASP A 276 -0.39 -15.83 27.16
CA ASP A 276 -0.58 -16.93 28.11
C ASP A 276 0.79 -17.39 28.63
N ARG A 277 1.04 -17.14 29.92
CA ARG A 277 2.35 -17.32 30.58
C ARG A 277 3.47 -16.62 29.79
N ASP A 278 4.30 -17.37 29.09
CA ASP A 278 5.44 -16.90 28.28
C ASP A 278 5.19 -17.05 26.77
N GLN A 279 3.92 -17.19 26.36
CA GLN A 279 3.55 -17.35 24.95
C GLN A 279 2.64 -16.23 24.48
N VAL A 280 3.10 -15.51 23.46
CA VAL A 280 2.27 -14.58 22.71
C VAL A 280 1.51 -15.34 21.62
N VAL A 281 0.20 -15.17 21.56
CA VAL A 281 -0.68 -15.81 20.58
C VAL A 281 -1.53 -14.74 19.88
N MET A 282 -1.40 -14.67 18.57
CA MET A 282 -2.20 -13.81 17.70
C MET A 282 -3.38 -14.58 17.13
N HIS A 283 -4.59 -14.06 17.31
CA HIS A 283 -5.82 -14.60 16.77
C HIS A 283 -6.23 -13.80 15.55
N ALA A 284 -5.96 -14.36 14.37
CA ALA A 284 -6.34 -13.77 13.09
C ALA A 284 -7.01 -14.83 12.20
N GLY A 285 -8.32 -14.75 12.03
CA GLY A 285 -9.08 -15.77 11.29
C GLY A 285 -9.30 -17.08 12.03
N ARG A 286 -9.25 -18.21 11.31
CA ARG A 286 -9.72 -19.52 11.83
C ARG A 286 -8.73 -20.25 12.74
N LYS A 287 -7.43 -19.95 12.68
CA LYS A 287 -6.41 -20.63 13.50
C LYS A 287 -5.53 -19.61 14.21
N PRO A 288 -5.32 -19.75 15.53
CA PRO A 288 -4.39 -18.91 16.27
C PRO A 288 -2.95 -19.17 15.82
N ILE A 289 -2.14 -18.11 15.82
CA ILE A 289 -0.70 -18.17 15.55
C ILE A 289 0.06 -17.90 16.83
N ARG A 290 1.05 -18.75 17.13
CA ARG A 290 2.02 -18.50 18.20
C ARG A 290 3.17 -17.66 17.66
N LEU A 291 3.39 -16.50 18.27
CA LEU A 291 4.56 -15.66 17.99
C LEU A 291 5.68 -16.09 18.93
N ASN A 292 6.75 -16.65 18.37
CA ASN A 292 7.89 -17.14 19.13
C ASN A 292 8.99 -16.07 19.15
N GLY A 293 9.82 -16.09 20.19
CA GLY A 293 10.96 -15.18 20.27
C GLY A 293 10.60 -13.72 20.54
N VAL A 294 9.34 -13.41 20.83
CA VAL A 294 8.87 -12.06 21.15
C VAL A 294 9.01 -11.80 22.66
N ASP A 295 9.42 -10.59 23.04
CA ASP A 295 9.44 -10.19 24.45
C ASP A 295 8.02 -9.98 25.01
N ILE A 296 7.76 -10.51 26.22
CA ILE A 296 6.41 -10.49 26.81
C ILE A 296 5.99 -9.09 27.24
N ALA A 297 6.92 -8.27 27.73
CA ALA A 297 6.62 -6.90 28.13
C ALA A 297 6.33 -6.04 26.89
N GLU A 298 7.11 -6.19 25.83
CA GLU A 298 6.84 -5.54 24.55
C GLU A 298 5.49 -5.97 23.95
N ALA A 299 5.18 -7.27 24.00
CA ALA A 299 3.90 -7.79 23.51
C ALA A 299 2.71 -7.24 24.32
N ALA A 300 2.86 -7.07 25.63
CA ALA A 300 1.84 -6.47 26.49
C ALA A 300 1.60 -5.01 26.12
N ALA A 301 2.67 -4.22 25.95
CA ALA A 301 2.57 -2.82 25.53
C ALA A 301 1.93 -2.67 24.13
N PHE A 302 2.32 -3.52 23.18
CA PHE A 302 1.73 -3.55 21.84
C PHE A 302 0.23 -3.87 21.89
N ARG A 303 -0.17 -4.86 22.70
CA ARG A 303 -1.58 -5.23 22.90
C ARG A 303 -2.39 -4.09 23.53
N GLU A 304 -1.84 -3.36 24.50
CA GLU A 304 -2.50 -2.19 25.08
C GLU A 304 -2.78 -1.13 24.00
N LYS A 305 -1.79 -0.82 23.15
CA LYS A 305 -1.95 0.11 22.03
C LYS A 305 -3.02 -0.35 21.03
N MET A 306 -3.11 -1.66 20.76
CA MET A 306 -4.20 -2.20 19.95
C MET A 306 -5.58 -1.95 20.59
N ILE A 307 -5.71 -2.18 21.90
CA ILE A 307 -6.99 -1.97 22.60
C ILE A 307 -7.38 -0.48 22.59
N GLU A 308 -6.43 0.42 22.81
CA GLU A 308 -6.64 1.88 22.69
C GLU A 308 -7.11 2.24 21.28
N MET A 309 -6.47 1.70 20.26
CA MET A 309 -6.82 1.94 18.86
C MET A 309 -8.23 1.45 18.53
N LYS A 310 -8.59 0.21 18.93
CA LYS A 310 -9.94 -0.33 18.76
C LYS A 310 -11.01 0.55 19.41
N LYS A 311 -10.75 1.06 20.62
CA LYS A 311 -11.67 1.97 21.31
C LYS A 311 -11.84 3.28 20.54
N LYS A 312 -10.75 3.85 20.01
CA LYS A 312 -10.79 5.09 19.22
C LYS A 312 -11.56 4.94 17.92
N LEU A 313 -11.46 3.79 17.24
CA LEU A 313 -12.19 3.51 16.00
C LEU A 313 -13.69 3.35 16.27
N HIS A 314 -14.09 2.60 17.29
CA HIS A 314 -15.50 2.35 17.59
C HIS A 314 -16.18 3.52 18.33
N GLY A 315 -15.44 4.32 19.10
CA GLY A 315 -15.97 5.48 19.82
C GLY A 315 -16.35 6.67 18.93
N LYS A 316 -15.87 6.72 17.68
CA LYS A 316 -16.24 7.77 16.71
C LYS A 316 -17.59 7.54 16.00
N HIS A 317 -18.23 6.39 16.20
CA HIS A 317 -19.52 6.07 15.57
C HIS A 317 -20.72 6.21 16.52
N ALA A 318 -20.54 6.80 17.70
CA ALA A 318 -21.55 6.88 18.76
C ALA A 318 -22.18 8.27 18.99
N ASP A 319 -21.81 9.29 18.22
CA ASP A 319 -22.40 10.65 18.30
C ASP A 319 -22.95 11.10 16.95
#